data_AF-A0AAA9ZX43-F1
#
_entry.id   AF-A0AAA9ZX43-F1
#
_cell.length_a   1.000
_cell.length_b   1.000
_cell.length_c   1.000
_cell.angle_alpha   90.00
_cell.angle_beta   90.00
_cell.angle_gamma   90.00
#
_symmetry.space_group_name_H-M   'P 1'
#
loop_
_entity.id
_entity.type
_entity.pdbx_description
1 polymer ?
#
loop_
_entity_poly.entity_id
_entity_poly.type
_entity_poly.pdbx_seq_one_letter_code
_entity_poly.pdbx_strand_id
1 'polypeptide(L)'
;MAGPNRGMPATHCYTQADLRPTLKDPRCNPNFPLAAYWPVYLGNFWCDVYTQRTARIQEYFGSKGLLVRMVFSRSGASDPFLKEQKRCQCYDFLVYFVSQQDAHDAVYYCNRDMYYGHRLNVLPGRIPEYFNVSVSVKHSLMQPDKLSEMAEQAFERYIYNICKARMQCIFRHSDTKLLAEYFSPDDRTMALKYCMIAAPELIAMNQQKQRFLERNIENEILASIQASPKLMDMLPPGNILQALMNGFLPQSTMSWKTLSKVPYIRKIRVFGPGKRRKAMRQQIYQQAKQLFGVDCDKEFPMSEEVRESKKQRNLEMKKLKKQSNVG
;
A
#
# COMPACT_ATOMS: atom_id res chain seq x y z
N MET A 1 -13.26 7.78 10.25
CA MET A 1 -11.85 7.50 9.86
C MET A 1 -11.31 8.73 9.16
N ALA A 2 -10.30 9.37 9.74
CA ALA A 2 -9.97 10.78 9.50
C ALA A 2 -8.97 11.02 8.36
N GLY A 3 -9.04 12.22 7.78
CA GLY A 3 -8.38 12.64 6.55
C GLY A 3 -6.91 13.07 6.65
N PRO A 4 -6.31 13.54 5.52
CA PRO A 4 -4.87 13.53 5.25
C PRO A 4 -4.02 14.67 5.88
N ASN A 5 -4.57 15.49 6.77
CA ASN A 5 -3.87 16.66 7.33
C ASN A 5 -3.90 16.65 8.87
N ARG A 6 -3.24 15.67 9.49
CA ARG A 6 -3.00 15.71 10.94
C ARG A 6 -1.53 16.04 11.16
N GLY A 7 -1.26 17.19 11.77
CA GLY A 7 0.09 17.54 12.19
C GLY A 7 0.62 16.50 13.17
N MET A 8 1.85 16.04 12.99
CA MET A 8 2.51 15.18 13.97
C MET A 8 2.58 15.90 15.33
N PRO A 9 2.44 15.18 16.46
CA PRO A 9 2.74 15.77 17.76
C PRO A 9 4.20 16.25 17.82
N ALA A 10 4.47 17.19 18.73
CA ALA A 10 5.81 17.73 18.92
C ALA A 10 6.81 16.60 19.21
N THR A 11 8.01 16.69 18.62
CA THR A 11 9.08 15.72 18.83
C THR A 11 9.45 15.70 20.31
N HIS A 12 9.39 14.52 20.93
CA HIS A 12 9.88 14.36 22.29
C HIS A 12 11.37 14.06 22.29
N CYS A 13 12.05 14.43 23.38
CA CYS A 13 13.47 14.22 23.54
C CYS A 13 13.73 12.78 24.00
N TYR A 14 14.40 11.98 23.17
CA TYR A 14 14.73 10.60 23.49
C TYR A 14 16.03 10.50 24.31
N THR A 15 16.09 9.54 25.21
CA THR A 15 17.24 9.25 26.06
C THR A 15 17.90 7.93 25.67
N GLN A 16 19.09 7.67 26.22
CA GLN A 16 19.76 6.38 26.05
C GLN A 16 18.95 5.20 26.62
N ALA A 17 18.15 5.44 27.67
CA ALA A 17 17.28 4.42 28.25
C ALA A 17 16.16 4.00 27.27
N ASP A 18 15.66 4.93 26.46
CA ASP A 18 14.62 4.65 25.47
C ASP A 18 15.09 3.72 24.35
N LEU A 19 16.39 3.66 24.07
CA LEU A 19 16.94 2.72 23.08
C LEU A 19 16.84 1.26 23.52
N ARG A 20 16.58 1.02 24.81
CA ARG A 20 16.50 -0.29 25.48
C ARG A 20 15.36 -0.28 26.51
N PRO A 21 14.10 -0.17 26.04
CA PRO A 21 12.96 -0.19 26.93
C PRO A 21 12.92 -1.51 27.70
N THR A 22 12.55 -1.43 28.98
CA THR A 22 12.43 -2.59 29.88
C THR A 22 10.98 -2.96 30.17
N LEU A 23 10.05 -2.01 30.00
CA LEU A 23 8.62 -2.22 30.17
C LEU A 23 8.07 -3.12 29.06
N LYS A 24 7.70 -4.34 29.42
CA LYS A 24 7.17 -5.33 28.49
C LYS A 24 5.68 -5.11 28.23
N ASP A 25 5.24 -5.33 26.99
CA ASP A 25 3.82 -5.38 26.63
C ASP A 25 3.18 -6.60 27.33
N PRO A 26 2.16 -6.40 28.19
CA PRO A 26 1.55 -7.49 28.96
C PRO A 26 0.82 -8.52 28.07
N ARG A 27 0.58 -8.20 26.79
CA ARG A 27 -0.05 -9.11 25.83
C ARG A 27 0.97 -10.02 25.13
N CYS A 28 2.26 -9.79 25.33
CA CYS A 28 3.34 -10.56 24.74
C CYS A 28 3.89 -11.57 25.74
N ASN A 29 4.48 -12.67 25.25
CA ASN A 29 5.26 -13.56 26.09
C ASN A 29 6.39 -12.76 26.76
N PRO A 30 6.50 -12.69 28.10
CA PRO A 30 7.53 -11.90 28.76
C PRO A 30 8.95 -12.39 28.44
N ASN A 31 9.11 -13.63 27.99
CA ASN A 31 10.40 -14.18 27.58
C ASN A 31 10.75 -13.87 26.13
N PHE A 32 9.82 -13.31 25.35
CA PHE A 32 10.11 -12.91 23.98
C PHE A 32 11.08 -11.71 23.97
N PRO A 33 12.21 -11.78 23.24
CA PRO A 33 13.23 -10.73 23.27
C PRO A 33 12.73 -9.34 22.86
N LEU A 34 11.64 -9.27 22.08
CA LEU A 34 11.06 -8.01 21.62
C LEU A 34 9.81 -7.58 22.40
N ALA A 35 9.50 -8.23 23.53
CA ALA A 35 8.32 -7.92 24.34
C ALA A 35 8.27 -6.47 24.84
N ALA A 36 9.43 -5.82 25.03
CA ALA A 36 9.51 -4.42 25.45
C ALA A 36 9.44 -3.40 24.30
N TYR A 37 9.44 -3.86 23.05
CA TYR A 37 9.27 -3.01 21.88
C TYR A 37 7.85 -3.13 21.33
N TRP A 38 7.45 -2.14 20.54
CA TRP A 38 6.09 -2.00 20.03
C TRP A 38 6.08 -2.12 18.51
N PRO A 39 5.67 -3.28 17.96
CA PRO A 39 5.73 -3.52 16.52
C PRO A 39 4.56 -2.85 15.81
N VAL A 40 4.87 -2.30 14.64
CA VAL A 40 3.94 -1.77 13.66
C VAL A 40 4.19 -2.52 12.36
N TYR A 41 3.12 -3.01 11.75
CA TYR A 41 3.16 -3.53 10.40
C TYR A 41 3.23 -2.36 9.42
N LEU A 42 4.28 -2.35 8.60
CA LEU A 42 4.46 -1.41 7.52
C LEU A 42 4.35 -2.19 6.21
N GLY A 43 3.36 -1.86 5.38
CA GLY A 43 3.21 -2.41 4.05
C GLY A 43 3.24 -1.36 2.95
N ASN A 44 3.44 -1.83 1.72
CA ASN A 44 3.55 -1.00 0.51
C ASN A 44 4.70 0.02 0.57
N PHE A 45 5.79 -0.29 1.29
CA PHE A 45 6.94 0.59 1.39
C PHE A 45 7.85 0.42 0.17
N TRP A 46 7.93 1.45 -0.68
CA TRP A 46 8.72 1.40 -1.91
C TRP A 46 10.23 1.53 -1.62
N CYS A 47 11.04 0.62 -2.14
CA CYS A 47 12.50 0.66 -1.98
C CYS A 47 13.19 0.07 -3.22
N ASP A 48 13.82 0.91 -4.02
CA ASP A 48 14.60 0.48 -5.19
C ASP A 48 15.84 -0.34 -4.81
N VAL A 49 16.52 0.03 -3.71
CA VAL A 49 17.71 -0.66 -3.19
C VAL A 49 17.38 -1.37 -1.88
N TYR A 50 16.98 -2.65 -1.96
CA TYR A 50 16.49 -3.43 -0.82
C TYR A 50 17.45 -3.46 0.39
N THR A 51 18.77 -3.44 0.17
CA THR A 51 19.76 -3.40 1.26
C THR A 51 19.67 -2.13 2.11
N GLN A 52 19.15 -1.02 1.56
CA GLN A 52 18.96 0.26 2.25
C GLN A 52 17.61 0.38 2.98
N ARG A 53 16.74 -0.65 2.92
CA ARG A 53 15.37 -0.61 3.47
C ARG A 53 15.32 -0.13 4.92
N THR A 54 16.22 -0.65 5.77
CA THR A 54 16.25 -0.33 7.21
C THR A 54 16.53 1.15 7.44
N ALA A 55 17.61 1.67 6.86
CA ALA A 55 18.00 3.07 6.99
C ALA A 55 16.89 4.01 6.47
N ARG A 56 16.28 3.69 5.32
CA ARG A 56 15.19 4.50 4.75
C ARG A 56 13.93 4.50 5.60
N ILE A 57 13.57 3.38 6.22
CA ILE A 57 12.45 3.29 7.16
C ILE A 57 12.73 4.14 8.40
N GLN A 58 13.94 4.04 8.95
CA GLN A 58 14.38 4.83 10.09
C GLN A 58 14.42 6.33 9.77
N GLU A 59 14.88 6.72 8.58
CA GLU A 59 14.85 8.10 8.09
C GLU A 59 13.41 8.60 7.92
N TYR A 60 12.53 7.78 7.33
CA TYR A 60 11.13 8.14 7.13
C TYR A 60 10.43 8.42 8.46
N PHE A 61 10.45 7.48 9.41
CA PHE A 61 9.81 7.67 10.70
C PHE A 61 10.55 8.69 11.57
N GLY A 62 11.88 8.75 11.50
CA GLY A 62 12.68 9.76 12.19
C GLY A 62 12.34 11.19 11.73
N SER A 63 12.06 11.38 10.43
CA SER A 63 11.58 12.67 9.91
C SER A 63 10.21 13.11 10.44
N LYS A 64 9.48 12.18 11.05
CA LYS A 64 8.21 12.40 11.75
C LYS A 64 8.39 12.55 13.26
N GLY A 65 9.63 12.49 13.75
CA GLY A 65 9.94 12.55 15.19
C GLY A 65 9.75 11.22 15.91
N LEU A 66 9.72 10.09 15.20
CA LEU A 66 9.47 8.77 15.78
C LEU A 66 10.73 7.90 15.74
N LEU A 67 11.11 7.32 16.87
CA LEU A 67 12.32 6.50 17.00
C LEU A 67 12.05 5.02 16.70
N VAL A 68 12.53 4.60 15.54
CA VAL A 68 12.51 3.19 15.13
C VAL A 68 13.77 2.50 15.61
N ARG A 69 13.60 1.45 16.42
CA ARG A 69 14.71 0.68 16.97
C ARG A 69 15.12 -0.49 16.10
N MET A 70 14.15 -1.20 15.52
CA MET A 70 14.43 -2.38 14.70
C MET A 70 13.48 -2.46 13.51
N VAL A 71 13.98 -2.99 12.41
CA VAL A 71 13.19 -3.32 11.22
C VAL A 71 13.40 -4.79 10.90
N PHE A 72 12.33 -5.56 10.97
CA PHE A 72 12.31 -6.96 10.60
C PHE A 72 11.65 -7.13 9.23
N SER A 73 12.31 -7.90 8.37
CA SER A 73 11.80 -8.33 7.07
C SER A 73 11.82 -9.85 7.02
N ARG A 74 10.72 -10.48 6.58
CA ARG A 74 10.69 -11.93 6.39
C ARG A 74 11.70 -12.35 5.32
N SER A 75 12.26 -13.55 5.49
CA SER A 75 13.22 -14.10 4.53
C SER A 75 12.50 -14.64 3.27
N GLY A 76 13.22 -14.76 2.16
CA GLY A 76 12.62 -15.27 0.92
C GLY A 76 12.21 -16.74 0.94
N ALA A 77 12.72 -17.53 1.88
CA ALA A 77 12.27 -18.91 2.09
C ALA A 77 10.94 -18.97 2.85
N SER A 78 10.64 -17.96 3.67
CA SER A 78 9.49 -17.94 4.58
C SER A 78 8.36 -17.05 4.10
N ASP A 79 8.64 -16.07 3.24
CA ASP A 79 7.65 -15.15 2.69
C ASP A 79 7.17 -15.57 1.28
N PRO A 80 5.98 -16.21 1.17
CA PRO A 80 5.44 -16.64 -0.11
C PRO A 80 5.12 -15.47 -1.05
N PHE A 81 5.05 -14.24 -0.53
CA PHE A 81 4.71 -13.04 -1.30
C PHE A 81 5.96 -12.18 -1.64
N LEU A 82 7.16 -12.61 -1.25
CA LEU A 82 8.37 -11.81 -1.49
C LEU A 82 8.67 -11.64 -2.98
N LYS A 83 8.33 -12.63 -3.81
CA LYS A 83 8.54 -12.56 -5.27
C LYS A 83 7.77 -11.39 -5.88
N GLU A 84 6.52 -11.21 -5.48
CA GLU A 84 5.66 -10.11 -5.90
C GLU A 84 6.17 -8.78 -5.36
N GLN A 85 6.54 -8.72 -4.07
CA GLN A 85 7.12 -7.52 -3.45
C GLN A 85 8.39 -7.05 -4.17
N LYS A 86 9.28 -7.97 -4.54
CA LYS A 86 10.48 -7.67 -5.33
C LYS A 86 10.13 -7.12 -6.71
N ARG A 87 9.09 -7.65 -7.36
CA ARG A 87 8.67 -7.24 -8.70
C ARG A 87 8.12 -5.81 -8.74
N CYS A 88 7.36 -5.40 -7.71
CA CYS A 88 6.85 -4.03 -7.60
C CYS A 88 7.76 -3.10 -6.78
N GLN A 89 8.84 -3.63 -6.20
CA GLN A 89 9.73 -2.93 -5.26
C GLN A 89 9.00 -2.36 -4.04
N CYS A 90 7.83 -2.90 -3.69
CA CYS A 90 7.05 -2.49 -2.52
C CYS A 90 7.05 -3.65 -1.52
N TYR A 91 7.54 -3.38 -0.32
CA TYR A 91 7.83 -4.42 0.67
C TYR A 91 7.06 -4.22 1.98
N ASP A 92 7.01 -5.29 2.75
CA ASP A 92 6.44 -5.34 4.09
C ASP A 92 7.47 -5.58 5.17
N PHE A 93 7.23 -4.96 6.33
CA PHE A 93 8.10 -5.02 7.48
C PHE A 93 7.29 -5.05 8.78
N LEU A 94 7.90 -5.62 9.83
CA LEU A 94 7.58 -5.21 11.19
C LEU A 94 8.62 -4.17 11.62
N VAL A 95 8.13 -3.01 12.04
CA VAL A 95 8.92 -1.88 12.50
C VAL A 95 8.69 -1.74 14.00
N TYR A 96 9.75 -1.88 14.78
CA TYR A 96 9.69 -1.88 16.24
C TYR A 96 10.04 -0.50 16.77
N PHE A 97 9.07 0.10 17.46
CA PHE A 97 9.22 1.37 18.15
C PHE A 97 9.61 1.14 19.61
N VAL A 98 10.24 2.15 20.20
CA VAL A 98 10.72 2.12 21.58
C VAL A 98 9.61 2.29 22.61
N SER A 99 8.47 2.86 22.23
CA SER A 99 7.33 3.13 23.12
C SER A 99 6.00 2.77 22.46
N GLN A 100 4.98 2.55 23.31
CA GLN A 100 3.60 2.34 22.85
C GLN A 100 3.05 3.57 22.13
N GLN A 101 3.39 4.76 22.64
CA GLN A 101 2.92 6.02 22.09
C GLN A 101 3.45 6.23 20.67
N ASP A 102 4.73 5.94 20.42
CA ASP A 102 5.34 6.06 19.10
C ASP A 102 4.69 5.11 18.09
N ALA A 103 4.43 3.87 18.50
CA ALA A 103 3.74 2.90 17.66
C ALA A 103 2.30 3.34 17.34
N HIS A 104 1.59 3.90 18.34
CA HIS A 104 0.26 4.47 18.14
C HIS A 104 0.30 5.66 17.16
N ASP A 105 1.23 6.59 17.34
CA ASP A 105 1.36 7.78 16.50
C ASP A 105 1.79 7.41 15.07
N ALA A 106 2.67 6.41 14.91
CA ALA A 106 2.99 5.85 13.60
C ALA A 106 1.73 5.36 12.88
N VAL A 107 0.90 4.54 13.54
CA VAL A 107 -0.35 4.04 12.96
C VAL A 107 -1.33 5.17 12.66
N TYR A 108 -1.45 6.15 13.56
CA TYR A 108 -2.45 7.20 13.43
C TYR A 108 -2.11 8.27 12.38
N TYR A 109 -0.84 8.66 12.28
CA TYR A 109 -0.40 9.76 11.40
C TYR A 109 0.28 9.30 10.11
N CYS A 110 0.91 8.12 10.10
CA CYS A 110 1.66 7.65 8.93
C CYS A 110 0.88 6.65 8.08
N ASN A 111 -0.25 6.12 8.55
CA ASN A 111 -1.09 5.27 7.73
C ASN A 111 -1.68 6.05 6.55
N ARG A 112 -1.54 5.49 5.35
CA ARG A 112 -1.92 6.11 4.07
C ARG A 112 -1.15 7.38 3.72
N ASP A 113 -0.07 7.71 4.45
CA ASP A 113 0.84 8.78 4.07
C ASP A 113 1.56 8.44 2.75
N MET A 114 1.91 9.47 1.99
CA MET A 114 2.51 9.34 0.68
C MET A 114 4.03 9.19 0.79
N TYR A 115 4.57 8.11 0.25
CA TYR A 115 5.99 7.82 0.23
C TYR A 115 6.41 7.38 -1.19
N TYR A 116 7.22 8.19 -1.88
CA TYR A 116 7.63 7.96 -3.27
C TYR A 116 6.45 7.71 -4.23
N GLY A 117 5.29 8.34 -3.96
CA GLY A 117 4.09 8.17 -4.75
C GLY A 117 3.22 6.96 -4.38
N HIS A 118 3.63 6.16 -3.39
CA HIS A 118 2.90 5.04 -2.82
C HIS A 118 2.28 5.42 -1.48
N ARG A 119 0.99 5.13 -1.27
CA ARG A 119 0.35 5.25 0.03
C ARG A 119 0.74 4.07 0.92
N LEU A 120 1.40 4.37 2.04
CA LEU A 120 1.81 3.37 3.00
C LEU A 120 0.60 2.72 3.67
N ASN A 121 0.75 1.46 4.07
CA ASN A 121 -0.21 0.78 4.95
C ASN A 121 0.47 0.59 6.30
N VAL A 122 0.15 1.46 7.27
CA VAL A 122 0.76 1.44 8.62
C VAL A 122 -0.30 0.98 9.60
N LEU A 123 -0.15 -0.23 10.12
CA LEU A 123 -1.14 -0.91 10.95
C LEU A 123 -0.47 -1.48 12.22
N PRO A 124 -1.22 -1.79 13.29
CA PRO A 124 -0.64 -2.44 14.47
C PRO A 124 0.09 -3.75 14.10
N GLY A 125 1.22 -4.06 14.73
CA GLY A 125 1.98 -5.30 14.44
C GLY A 125 1.49 -6.54 15.21
N ARG A 126 0.80 -6.33 16.34
CA ARG A 126 0.29 -7.40 17.23
C ARG A 126 -1.20 -7.67 17.08
N ILE A 127 -1.98 -6.64 16.76
CA ILE A 127 -3.44 -6.70 16.72
C ILE A 127 -3.89 -6.82 15.26
N PRO A 128 -4.67 -7.85 14.89
CA PRO A 128 -5.21 -7.96 13.53
C PRO A 128 -6.20 -6.82 13.26
N GLU A 129 -6.05 -6.19 12.11
CA GLU A 129 -7.04 -5.26 11.55
C GLU A 129 -7.80 -5.97 10.45
N TYR A 130 -9.13 -5.97 10.51
CA TYR A 130 -9.98 -6.68 9.56
C TYR A 130 -10.61 -5.73 8.54
N PHE A 131 -10.94 -6.27 7.37
CA PHE A 131 -11.71 -5.54 6.36
C PHE A 131 -13.17 -5.36 6.79
N ASN A 132 -13.71 -4.16 6.58
CA ASN A 132 -15.14 -3.94 6.67
C ASN A 132 -15.83 -4.46 5.40
N VAL A 133 -16.46 -5.63 5.48
CA VAL A 133 -17.12 -6.30 4.33
C VAL A 133 -18.16 -5.41 3.65
N SER A 134 -18.85 -4.53 4.39
CA SER A 134 -19.89 -3.66 3.82
C SER A 134 -19.37 -2.64 2.81
N VAL A 135 -18.08 -2.32 2.84
CA VAL A 135 -17.44 -1.34 1.94
C VAL A 135 -16.21 -1.90 1.24
N SER A 136 -15.97 -3.21 1.33
CA SER A 136 -14.77 -3.83 0.76
C SER A 136 -15.07 -4.81 -0.36
N VAL A 137 -14.11 -4.96 -1.28
CA VAL A 137 -14.19 -5.86 -2.45
C VAL A 137 -12.82 -6.49 -2.70
N LYS A 138 -12.83 -7.78 -3.03
CA LYS A 138 -11.66 -8.48 -3.56
C LYS A 138 -11.70 -8.38 -5.09
N HIS A 139 -10.64 -7.89 -5.70
CA HIS A 139 -10.51 -7.67 -7.13
C HIS A 139 -9.54 -8.69 -7.72
N SER A 140 -10.07 -9.61 -8.51
CA SER A 140 -9.29 -10.62 -9.24
C SER A 140 -8.92 -10.10 -10.63
N LEU A 141 -7.62 -9.87 -10.84
CA LEU A 141 -7.07 -9.29 -12.08
C LEU A 141 -7.31 -10.23 -13.27
N MET A 142 -7.93 -9.72 -14.34
CA MET A 142 -8.31 -10.52 -15.51
C MET A 142 -7.14 -10.87 -16.44
N GLN A 143 -6.00 -10.21 -16.28
CA GLN A 143 -4.79 -10.45 -17.07
C GLN A 143 -3.56 -10.40 -16.17
N PRO A 144 -3.39 -11.39 -15.28
CA PRO A 144 -2.33 -11.37 -14.30
C PRO A 144 -0.95 -11.24 -14.94
N ASP A 145 -0.65 -11.90 -16.06
CA ASP A 145 0.66 -11.76 -16.72
C ASP A 145 1.03 -10.31 -17.08
N LYS A 146 0.03 -9.51 -17.47
CA LYS A 146 0.20 -8.09 -17.84
C LYS A 146 0.03 -7.12 -16.68
N LEU A 147 -0.76 -7.51 -15.68
CA LEU A 147 -1.11 -6.67 -14.53
C LEU A 147 -0.34 -7.06 -13.26
N SER A 148 0.51 -8.07 -13.33
CA SER A 148 1.22 -8.59 -12.16
C SER A 148 2.31 -7.66 -11.66
N GLU A 149 2.79 -6.73 -12.50
CA GLU A 149 3.67 -5.61 -12.09
C GLU A 149 2.91 -4.45 -11.44
N MET A 150 1.58 -4.48 -11.48
CA MET A 150 0.79 -3.39 -10.95
C MET A 150 0.89 -3.37 -9.42
N ALA A 151 1.59 -2.37 -8.88
CA ALA A 151 1.55 -2.06 -7.46
C ALA A 151 0.11 -1.69 -7.05
N GLU A 152 -0.21 -1.86 -5.77
CA GLU A 152 -1.51 -1.51 -5.18
C GLU A 152 -1.90 -0.05 -5.53
N GLN A 153 -0.93 0.85 -5.43
CA GLN A 153 -1.08 2.26 -5.77
C GLN A 153 -1.55 2.52 -7.22
N ALA A 154 -1.13 1.69 -8.18
CA ALA A 154 -1.50 1.83 -9.58
C ALA A 154 -2.97 1.44 -9.81
N PHE A 155 -3.46 0.42 -9.10
CA PHE A 155 -4.89 0.07 -9.12
C PHE A 155 -5.73 1.17 -8.47
N GLU A 156 -5.31 1.68 -7.31
CA GLU A 156 -6.02 2.76 -6.61
C GLU A 156 -6.15 4.01 -7.50
N ARG A 157 -5.07 4.39 -8.21
CA ARG A 157 -5.10 5.50 -9.16
C ARG A 157 -5.95 5.22 -10.37
N TYR A 158 -5.94 3.99 -10.88
CA TYR A 158 -6.82 3.59 -11.98
C TYR A 158 -8.28 3.83 -11.59
N ILE A 159 -8.73 3.31 -10.44
CA ILE A 159 -10.10 3.50 -9.96
C ILE A 159 -10.43 4.98 -9.72
N TYR A 160 -9.53 5.72 -9.06
CA TYR A 160 -9.73 7.15 -8.85
C TYR A 160 -9.83 7.94 -10.16
N ASN A 161 -9.02 7.62 -11.16
CA ASN A 161 -9.04 8.34 -12.43
C ASN A 161 -10.30 8.06 -13.26
N ILE A 162 -10.86 6.86 -13.18
CA ILE A 162 -12.03 6.50 -13.98
C ILE A 162 -13.35 6.97 -13.37
N CYS A 163 -13.48 6.96 -12.03
CA CYS A 163 -14.76 7.24 -11.37
C CYS A 163 -14.66 8.01 -10.06
N LYS A 164 -13.47 8.51 -9.70
CA LYS A 164 -13.22 9.30 -8.48
C LYS A 164 -13.54 8.57 -7.17
N ALA A 165 -13.84 7.28 -7.22
CA ALA A 165 -14.03 6.46 -6.03
C ALA A 165 -12.76 6.45 -5.18
N ARG A 166 -12.94 6.70 -3.89
CA ARG A 166 -11.85 6.80 -2.92
C ARG A 166 -11.66 5.46 -2.19
N MET A 167 -10.41 5.06 -2.00
CA MET A 167 -10.05 3.86 -1.24
C MET A 167 -9.46 4.24 0.10
N GLN A 168 -9.99 3.64 1.16
CA GLN A 168 -9.45 3.76 2.50
C GLN A 168 -8.16 2.94 2.64
N CYS A 169 -8.13 1.73 2.10
CA CYS A 169 -6.91 0.92 2.02
C CYS A 169 -6.95 -0.05 0.84
N ILE A 170 -5.77 -0.52 0.45
CA ILE A 170 -5.61 -1.55 -0.55
C ILE A 170 -4.41 -2.44 -0.20
N PHE A 171 -4.60 -3.75 -0.32
CA PHE A 171 -3.59 -4.76 -0.08
C PHE A 171 -3.58 -5.79 -1.20
N ARG A 172 -2.41 -6.30 -1.54
CA ARG A 172 -2.24 -7.35 -2.53
C ARG A 172 -1.82 -8.64 -1.86
N HIS A 173 -2.72 -9.60 -1.72
CA HIS A 173 -2.37 -10.87 -1.04
C HIS A 173 -1.88 -11.95 -2.01
N SER A 174 -2.03 -11.74 -3.33
CA SER A 174 -1.45 -12.61 -4.36
C SER A 174 -1.06 -11.83 -5.62
N ASP A 175 -0.41 -12.52 -6.55
CA ASP A 175 -0.11 -12.00 -7.90
C ASP A 175 -1.35 -11.56 -8.70
N THR A 176 -2.53 -12.03 -8.31
CA THR A 176 -3.80 -11.95 -9.04
C THR A 176 -4.88 -11.22 -8.28
N LYS A 177 -4.77 -11.05 -6.96
CA LYS A 177 -5.86 -10.55 -6.10
C LYS A 177 -5.46 -9.32 -5.31
N LEU A 178 -6.31 -8.30 -5.38
CA LEU A 178 -6.24 -7.07 -4.60
C LEU A 178 -7.45 -6.98 -3.67
N LEU A 179 -7.22 -6.72 -2.40
CA LEU A 179 -8.26 -6.47 -1.41
C LEU A 179 -8.34 -4.95 -1.22
N ALA A 180 -9.50 -4.36 -1.51
CA ALA A 180 -9.71 -2.92 -1.40
C ALA A 180 -10.85 -2.62 -0.44
N GLU A 181 -10.62 -1.71 0.51
CA GLU A 181 -11.64 -1.10 1.36
C GLU A 181 -11.92 0.30 0.84
N TYR A 182 -13.17 0.59 0.51
CA TYR A 182 -13.58 1.90 0.02
C TYR A 182 -14.03 2.80 1.18
N PHE A 183 -13.95 4.12 0.98
CA PHE A 183 -14.36 5.09 2.01
C PHE A 183 -15.85 5.03 2.34
N SER A 184 -16.68 4.60 1.39
CA SER A 184 -18.12 4.53 1.53
C SER A 184 -18.72 3.42 0.66
N PRO A 185 -19.96 2.98 0.93
CA PRO A 185 -20.70 2.08 0.04
C PRO A 185 -20.85 2.66 -1.38
N ASP A 186 -20.98 3.98 -1.52
CA ASP A 186 -21.09 4.65 -2.82
C ASP A 186 -19.76 4.61 -3.59
N ASP A 187 -18.64 4.87 -2.93
CA ASP A 187 -17.30 4.72 -3.50
C ASP A 187 -17.09 3.28 -4.00
N ARG A 188 -17.51 2.28 -3.22
CA ARG A 188 -17.49 0.87 -3.61
C ARG A 188 -18.34 0.62 -4.85
N THR A 189 -19.59 1.09 -4.85
CA THR A 189 -20.53 0.91 -5.96
C THR A 189 -20.00 1.56 -7.25
N MET A 190 -19.46 2.78 -7.17
CA MET A 190 -18.82 3.44 -8.31
C MET A 190 -17.63 2.66 -8.84
N ALA A 191 -16.78 2.13 -7.96
CA ALA A 191 -15.65 1.32 -8.38
C ALA A 191 -16.09 0.02 -9.09
N LEU A 192 -17.10 -0.68 -8.55
CA LEU A 192 -17.68 -1.88 -9.16
C LEU A 192 -18.33 -1.58 -10.51
N LYS A 193 -19.02 -0.44 -10.64
CA LYS A 193 -19.71 -0.03 -11.86
C LYS A 193 -18.76 0.19 -13.03
N TYR A 194 -17.57 0.75 -12.76
CA TYR A 194 -16.64 1.22 -13.79
C TYR A 194 -15.33 0.42 -13.91
N CYS A 195 -14.98 -0.44 -12.95
CA CYS A 195 -13.80 -1.28 -13.04
C CYS A 195 -13.91 -2.22 -14.25
N MET A 196 -12.87 -2.28 -15.07
CA MET A 196 -12.83 -3.17 -16.25
C MET A 196 -11.65 -4.13 -16.26
N ILE A 197 -10.77 -4.06 -15.28
CA ILE A 197 -9.49 -4.77 -15.28
C ILE A 197 -9.46 -5.91 -14.27
N ALA A 198 -10.42 -5.93 -13.36
CA ALA A 198 -10.55 -6.92 -12.32
C ALA A 198 -12.02 -7.31 -12.13
N ALA A 199 -12.26 -8.59 -11.89
CA ALA A 199 -13.57 -9.09 -11.55
C ALA A 199 -13.77 -9.05 -10.02
N PRO A 200 -14.93 -8.59 -9.54
CA PRO A 200 -15.15 -8.44 -8.11
C PRO A 200 -15.55 -9.76 -7.45
N GLU A 201 -15.07 -9.96 -6.24
CA GLU A 201 -15.35 -11.10 -5.38
C GLU A 201 -15.61 -10.61 -3.96
N LEU A 202 -16.35 -11.41 -3.18
CA LEU A 202 -16.60 -11.14 -1.77
C LEU A 202 -15.31 -11.28 -0.95
N ILE A 203 -15.19 -10.42 0.07
CA ILE A 203 -14.19 -10.54 1.13
C ILE A 203 -14.79 -11.35 2.28
N ALA A 204 -14.00 -12.25 2.87
CA ALA A 204 -14.40 -13.00 4.06
C ALA A 204 -14.47 -12.09 5.30
N MET A 205 -15.40 -12.35 6.22
CA MET A 205 -15.58 -11.52 7.43
C MET A 205 -14.33 -11.44 8.32
N ASN A 206 -13.50 -12.49 8.32
CA ASN A 206 -12.26 -12.57 9.08
C ASN A 206 -11.02 -12.28 8.22
N GLN A 207 -11.17 -11.68 7.03
CA GLN A 207 -10.03 -11.32 6.20
C GLN A 207 -9.24 -10.21 6.86
N GLN A 208 -8.01 -10.53 7.25
CA GLN A 208 -7.07 -9.57 7.83
C GLN A 208 -6.47 -8.66 6.74
N LYS A 209 -6.17 -7.41 7.09
CA LYS A 209 -5.47 -6.43 6.27
C LYS A 209 -3.96 -6.73 6.21
N GLN A 210 -3.30 -6.88 7.36
CA GLN A 210 -1.88 -7.23 7.38
C GLN A 210 -1.65 -8.65 6.81
N ARG A 211 -0.57 -8.83 6.04
CA ARG A 211 -0.17 -10.16 5.54
C ARG A 211 0.36 -11.07 6.64
N PHE A 212 0.87 -10.49 7.73
CA PHE A 212 1.36 -11.20 8.91
C PHE A 212 1.30 -10.28 10.14
N LEU A 213 1.25 -10.90 11.32
CA LEU A 213 1.46 -10.25 12.63
C LEU A 213 2.72 -10.81 13.27
N GLU A 214 3.25 -10.13 14.28
CA GLU A 214 4.38 -10.60 15.09
C GLU A 214 4.21 -12.06 15.55
N ARG A 215 3.06 -12.40 16.14
CA ARG A 215 2.76 -13.77 16.60
C ARG A 215 2.81 -14.83 15.50
N ASN A 216 2.54 -14.46 14.24
CA ASN A 216 2.55 -15.40 13.12
C ASN A 216 3.97 -15.74 12.68
N ILE A 217 4.95 -14.88 13.01
CA ILE A 217 6.33 -14.97 12.55
C ILE A 217 7.34 -14.92 13.71
N GLU A 218 6.88 -15.18 14.93
CA GLU A 218 7.71 -15.12 16.14
C GLU A 218 8.95 -16.02 16.03
N ASN A 219 8.76 -17.25 15.54
CA ASN A 219 9.85 -18.20 15.31
C ASN A 219 10.86 -17.71 14.25
N GLU A 220 10.39 -17.02 13.19
CA GLU A 220 11.27 -16.43 12.17
C GLU A 220 12.10 -15.29 12.74
N ILE A 221 11.49 -14.48 13.62
CA ILE A 221 12.17 -13.39 14.34
C ILE A 221 13.24 -13.96 15.26
N LEU A 222 12.90 -14.97 16.08
CA LEU A 222 13.84 -15.63 16.98
C LEU A 222 15.03 -16.23 16.22
N ALA A 223 14.77 -16.95 15.12
CA ALA A 223 15.82 -17.49 14.26
C ALA A 223 16.71 -16.38 13.68
N SER A 224 16.13 -15.23 13.31
CA SER A 224 16.90 -14.09 12.79
C SER A 224 17.76 -13.42 13.86
N ILE A 225 17.28 -13.33 15.11
CA ILE A 225 18.04 -12.83 16.26
C ILE A 225 19.22 -13.78 16.56
N GLN A 226 18.98 -15.09 16.54
CA GLN A 226 20.03 -16.10 16.77
C GLN A 226 21.09 -16.07 15.66
N ALA A 227 20.68 -15.99 14.39
CA ALA A 227 21.60 -15.93 13.26
C ALA A 227 22.37 -14.59 13.19
N SER A 228 21.77 -13.50 13.68
CA SER A 228 22.41 -12.18 13.70
C SER A 228 22.06 -11.41 14.97
N PRO A 229 22.86 -11.56 16.05
CA PRO A 229 22.65 -10.83 17.30
C PRO A 229 22.62 -9.30 17.11
N LYS A 230 23.33 -8.80 16.09
CA LYS A 230 23.33 -7.38 15.68
C LYS A 230 21.96 -6.82 15.34
N LEU A 231 20.97 -7.68 15.04
CA LEU A 231 19.58 -7.27 14.85
C LEU A 231 19.08 -6.52 16.10
N MET A 232 19.43 -7.03 17.28
CA MET A 232 19.11 -6.37 18.56
C MET A 232 19.88 -5.07 18.73
N ASP A 233 21.03 -4.86 18.09
CA ASP A 233 21.87 -3.67 18.26
C ASP A 233 21.65 -2.58 17.20
N MET A 234 20.63 -2.76 16.35
CA MET A 234 20.30 -1.82 15.27
C MET A 234 20.00 -0.39 15.76
N LEU A 235 20.74 0.59 15.31
CA LEU A 235 20.44 2.00 15.58
C LEU A 235 20.02 2.72 14.30
N PRO A 236 19.23 3.80 14.40
CA PRO A 236 19.04 4.72 13.27
C PRO A 236 20.38 5.28 12.78
N PRO A 237 20.41 5.82 11.55
CA PRO A 237 21.56 6.62 11.09
C PRO A 237 21.91 7.71 12.11
N GLY A 238 23.20 7.97 12.33
CA GLY A 238 23.67 8.81 13.44
C GLY A 238 23.09 10.23 13.45
N ASN A 239 22.91 10.82 12.27
CA ASN A 239 22.25 12.13 12.11
C ASN A 239 20.78 12.12 12.54
N ILE A 240 20.06 11.02 12.29
CA ILE A 240 18.67 10.85 12.72
C ILE A 240 18.62 10.67 14.24
N LEU A 241 19.43 9.77 14.77
CA LEU A 241 19.47 9.47 16.20
C LEU A 241 19.84 10.70 17.02
N GLN A 242 20.89 11.43 16.63
CA GLN A 242 21.34 12.62 17.35
C GLN A 242 20.28 13.74 17.34
N ALA A 243 19.57 13.94 16.23
CA ALA A 243 18.49 14.93 16.17
C ALA A 243 17.36 14.57 17.14
N LEU A 244 16.88 13.32 17.10
CA LEU A 244 15.81 12.84 17.97
C LEU A 244 16.20 12.88 19.45
N MET A 245 17.44 12.52 19.79
CA MET A 245 17.97 12.61 21.15
C MET A 245 18.10 14.06 21.67
N ASN A 246 18.22 15.03 20.78
CA ASN A 246 18.25 16.45 21.13
C ASN A 246 16.85 17.10 21.06
N GLY A 247 15.79 16.32 20.79
CA GLY A 247 14.42 16.81 20.66
C GLY A 247 14.16 17.58 19.36
N PHE A 248 14.99 17.41 18.33
CA PHE A 248 14.84 18.06 17.04
C PHE A 248 14.36 17.07 15.97
N LEU A 249 13.60 17.59 14.99
CA LEU A 249 13.35 16.86 13.76
C LEU A 249 14.65 16.82 12.94
N PRO A 250 15.07 15.64 12.46
CA PRO A 250 16.25 15.55 11.62
C PRO A 250 16.03 16.31 10.31
N GLN A 251 17.09 16.96 9.82
CA GLN A 251 17.14 17.51 8.46
C GLN A 251 17.21 16.36 7.44
N SER A 252 16.09 15.66 7.27
CA SER A 252 15.93 14.70 6.20
C SER A 252 15.68 15.45 4.90
N THR A 253 16.29 14.99 3.81
CA THR A 253 16.02 15.51 2.46
C THR A 253 14.55 15.33 2.06
N MET A 254 13.82 14.44 2.75
CA MET A 254 12.41 14.09 2.48
C MET A 254 12.16 13.88 0.98
N SER A 255 13.14 13.31 0.27
CA SER A 255 13.14 13.16 -1.19
C SER A 255 11.94 12.36 -1.71
N TRP A 256 11.34 11.54 -0.84
CA TRP A 256 10.10 10.82 -1.11
C TRP A 256 8.87 11.73 -1.30
N LYS A 257 8.89 12.97 -0.78
CA LYS A 257 7.85 13.97 -1.02
C LYS A 257 7.97 14.63 -2.39
N THR A 258 9.19 14.78 -2.91
CA THR A 258 9.50 15.52 -4.15
C THR A 258 9.45 14.65 -5.41
N LEU A 259 9.46 13.32 -5.31
CA LEU A 259 9.34 12.46 -6.48
C LEU A 259 7.91 12.43 -7.03
N SER A 260 7.67 13.34 -7.98
CA SER A 260 6.49 13.35 -8.87
C SER A 260 6.51 12.19 -9.88
N LYS A 261 7.67 11.53 -10.07
CA LYS A 261 7.82 10.35 -10.94
C LYS A 261 7.43 9.09 -10.20
N VAL A 262 6.15 9.01 -9.91
CA VAL A 262 5.48 7.74 -9.69
C VAL A 262 5.75 6.91 -10.94
N PRO A 263 6.15 5.62 -10.84
CA PRO A 263 6.36 4.80 -12.02
C PRO A 263 5.19 4.99 -12.98
N TYR A 264 5.50 5.47 -14.19
CA TYR A 264 4.49 5.75 -15.19
C TYR A 264 3.64 4.50 -15.32
N ILE A 265 2.36 4.59 -14.95
CA ILE A 265 1.41 3.54 -15.25
C ILE A 265 1.45 3.47 -16.78
N ARG A 266 2.21 2.52 -17.34
CA ARG A 266 2.13 2.18 -18.77
C ARG A 266 0.64 2.10 -19.03
N LYS A 267 0.09 3.03 -19.84
CA LYS A 267 -1.36 3.14 -20.09
C LYS A 267 -1.89 1.73 -20.11
N ILE A 268 -2.70 1.35 -19.12
CA ILE A 268 -2.99 -0.06 -18.92
C ILE A 268 -3.79 -0.50 -20.15
N ARG A 269 -3.10 -1.11 -21.12
CA ARG A 269 -3.70 -1.60 -22.37
C ARG A 269 -4.15 -3.01 -22.07
N VAL A 270 -5.21 -3.09 -21.26
CA VAL A 270 -5.69 -4.33 -20.61
C VAL A 270 -6.39 -5.26 -21.61
N PHE A 271 -6.38 -4.98 -22.91
CA PHE A 271 -7.23 -5.71 -23.82
C PHE A 271 -6.52 -6.06 -25.13
N GLY A 272 -6.51 -7.36 -25.42
CA GLY A 272 -6.26 -7.89 -26.76
C GLY A 272 -7.48 -7.74 -27.67
N PRO A 273 -7.58 -8.49 -28.78
CA PRO A 273 -8.62 -8.32 -29.80
C PRO A 273 -10.05 -8.34 -29.24
N GLY A 274 -10.97 -7.65 -29.93
CA GLY A 274 -12.26 -7.20 -29.40
C GLY A 274 -13.18 -8.27 -28.79
N LYS A 275 -13.13 -9.52 -29.28
CA LYS A 275 -13.95 -10.63 -28.74
C LYS A 275 -13.56 -11.01 -27.31
N ARG A 276 -12.27 -11.27 -27.04
CA ARG A 276 -11.77 -11.62 -25.70
C ARG A 276 -12.02 -10.50 -24.69
N ARG A 277 -11.83 -9.24 -25.13
CA ARG A 277 -12.16 -8.04 -24.34
C ARG A 277 -13.62 -8.01 -23.92
N LYS A 278 -14.54 -8.25 -24.85
CA LYS A 278 -15.98 -8.22 -24.59
C LYS A 278 -16.39 -9.32 -23.60
N ALA A 279 -15.86 -10.53 -23.78
CA ALA A 279 -16.11 -11.65 -22.86
C ALA A 279 -15.63 -11.36 -21.43
N MET A 280 -14.39 -10.87 -21.26
CA MET A 280 -13.87 -10.51 -19.93
C MET A 280 -14.69 -9.41 -19.26
N ARG A 281 -15.12 -8.38 -20.01
CA ARG A 281 -15.99 -7.34 -19.46
C ARG A 281 -17.36 -7.88 -19.04
N GLN A 282 -17.94 -8.77 -19.86
CA GLN A 282 -19.20 -9.42 -19.50
C GLN A 282 -19.07 -10.20 -18.20
N GLN A 283 -17.97 -10.94 -18.00
CA GLN A 283 -17.70 -11.64 -16.76
C GLN A 283 -17.62 -10.69 -15.56
N ILE A 284 -16.90 -9.57 -15.67
CA ILE A 284 -16.82 -8.56 -14.61
C ILE A 284 -18.22 -8.03 -14.26
N TYR A 285 -19.00 -7.67 -15.27
CA TYR A 285 -20.35 -7.10 -15.07
C TYR A 285 -21.32 -8.12 -14.46
N GLN A 286 -21.23 -9.38 -14.89
CA GLN A 286 -22.04 -10.46 -14.32
C GLN A 286 -21.72 -10.66 -12.84
N GLN A 287 -20.43 -10.69 -12.46
CA GLN A 287 -20.05 -10.84 -11.06
C GLN A 287 -20.44 -9.63 -10.20
N ALA A 288 -20.27 -8.41 -10.71
CA ALA A 288 -20.71 -7.20 -10.01
C ALA A 288 -22.22 -7.22 -9.73
N LYS A 289 -23.02 -7.64 -10.70
CA LYS A 289 -24.47 -7.78 -10.54
C LYS A 289 -24.84 -8.92 -9.59
N GLN A 290 -24.25 -10.10 -9.77
CA GLN A 290 -24.59 -11.30 -8.98
C GLN A 290 -24.20 -11.16 -7.51
N LEU A 291 -23.01 -10.63 -7.22
CA LEU A 291 -22.47 -10.60 -5.86
C LEU A 291 -22.81 -9.31 -5.11
N PHE A 292 -23.00 -8.19 -5.82
CA PHE A 292 -23.15 -6.87 -5.21
C PHE A 292 -24.41 -6.13 -5.66
N GLY A 293 -25.22 -6.71 -6.57
CA GLY A 293 -26.42 -6.04 -7.10
C GLY A 293 -26.13 -4.79 -7.94
N VAL A 294 -24.89 -4.63 -8.44
CA VAL A 294 -24.48 -3.43 -9.17
C VAL A 294 -24.63 -3.63 -10.68
N ASP A 295 -25.47 -2.80 -11.30
CA ASP A 295 -25.55 -2.72 -12.76
C ASP A 295 -24.42 -1.85 -13.32
N CYS A 296 -23.51 -2.47 -14.06
CA CYS A 296 -22.36 -1.79 -14.65
C CYS A 296 -22.73 -0.97 -15.90
N ASP A 297 -22.20 0.25 -15.99
CA ASP A 297 -22.34 1.05 -17.19
C ASP A 297 -21.41 0.51 -18.30
N LYS A 298 -22.00 0.27 -19.48
CA LYS A 298 -21.23 -0.12 -20.67
C LYS A 298 -20.46 1.06 -21.27
N GLU A 299 -20.81 2.28 -20.89
CA GLU A 299 -20.18 3.52 -21.32
C GLU A 299 -19.38 4.16 -20.18
N PHE A 300 -18.18 4.63 -20.51
CA PHE A 300 -17.34 5.35 -19.55
C PHE A 300 -17.92 6.74 -19.28
N PRO A 301 -17.90 7.24 -18.03
CA PRO A 301 -18.15 8.64 -17.75
C PRO A 301 -16.94 9.40 -18.32
N MET A 302 -17.07 9.84 -19.57
CA MET A 302 -16.13 10.75 -20.20
C MET A 302 -16.62 12.16 -19.93
N SER A 303 -15.72 13.06 -19.51
CA SER A 303 -16.05 14.49 -19.49
C SER A 303 -16.46 14.96 -20.88
N GLU A 304 -17.33 15.98 -20.94
CA GLU A 304 -17.77 16.63 -22.18
C GLU A 304 -16.56 17.02 -23.05
N GLU A 305 -15.53 17.62 -22.47
CA GLU A 305 -14.28 17.98 -23.17
C GLU A 305 -13.59 16.79 -23.85
N VAL A 306 -13.55 15.62 -23.19
CA VAL A 306 -12.95 14.40 -23.75
C VAL A 306 -13.84 13.83 -24.86
N ARG A 307 -15.16 13.93 -24.74
CA ARG A 307 -16.11 13.55 -25.79
C ARG A 307 -15.93 14.43 -27.03
N GLU A 308 -15.84 15.74 -26.86
CA GLU A 308 -15.65 16.70 -27.95
C GLU A 308 -14.29 16.53 -28.64
N SER A 309 -13.21 16.43 -27.87
CA SER A 309 -11.86 16.18 -28.41
C SER A 309 -11.80 14.89 -29.24
N LYS A 310 -12.52 13.84 -28.80
CA LYS A 310 -12.57 12.56 -29.52
C LYS A 310 -13.43 12.65 -30.79
N LYS A 311 -14.53 13.42 -30.77
CA LYS A 311 -15.34 13.72 -31.97
C LYS A 311 -14.51 14.50 -32.99
N GLN A 312 -13.78 15.53 -32.57
CA GLN A 312 -12.90 16.34 -33.42
C GLN A 312 -11.80 15.49 -34.07
N ARG A 313 -11.06 14.69 -33.29
CA ARG A 313 -10.05 13.77 -33.84
C ARG A 313 -10.62 12.77 -34.85
N ASN A 314 -11.81 12.23 -34.60
CA ASN A 314 -12.46 11.32 -35.54
C ASN A 314 -12.89 12.03 -36.84
N LEU A 315 -13.32 13.30 -36.74
CA LEU A 315 -13.64 14.14 -37.89
C LEU A 315 -12.39 14.45 -38.73
N GLU A 316 -11.28 14.81 -38.09
CA GLU A 316 -9.99 15.04 -38.76
C GLU A 316 -9.48 13.78 -39.47
N MET A 317 -9.51 12.63 -38.79
CA MET A 317 -9.13 11.34 -39.38
C MET A 317 -10.00 10.97 -40.59
N LYS A 318 -11.30 11.29 -40.55
CA LYS A 318 -12.20 11.09 -41.70
C LYS A 318 -11.89 12.05 -42.85
N LYS A 319 -11.53 13.30 -42.57
CA LYS A 319 -11.12 14.29 -43.59
C LYS A 319 -9.81 13.86 -44.27
N LEU A 320 -8.81 13.43 -43.49
CA LEU A 320 -7.53 12.92 -44.00
C LEU A 320 -7.73 11.69 -44.89
N LYS A 321 -8.59 10.74 -44.49
CA LYS A 321 -8.92 9.56 -45.32
C LYS A 321 -9.67 9.90 -46.62
N LYS A 322 -10.47 10.97 -46.63
CA LYS A 322 -11.11 11.45 -47.86
C LYS A 322 -10.12 12.10 -48.81
N GLN A 323 -9.15 12.84 -48.28
CA GLN A 323 -8.10 13.48 -49.09
C GLN A 323 -7.11 12.46 -49.67
N SER A 324 -6.82 11.37 -48.96
CA SER A 324 -5.94 10.29 -49.45
C SER A 324 -6.58 9.36 -50.50
N ASN A 325 -7.90 9.43 -50.69
CA ASN A 325 -8.64 8.59 -51.65
C ASN A 325 -9.01 9.34 -52.94
N VAL A 326 -8.49 10.55 -53.15
CA VAL A 326 -8.69 11.37 -54.36
C VAL A 326 -7.35 11.53 -55.11
N GLY A 327 -6.39 10.64 -54.87
CA GLY A 327 -5.11 10.57 -55.59
C GLY A 327 -5.09 9.41 -56.56
#